data_AF-A0A9P8FGY5-F1
#
_entry.id   AF-A0A9P8FGY5-F1
#
_cell.length_a   1.000
_cell.length_b   1.000
_cell.length_c   1.000
_cell.angle_alpha   90.00
_cell.angle_beta   90.00
_cell.angle_gamma   90.00
#
_symmetry.space_group_name_H-M   'P 1'
#
loop_
_entity.id
_entity.type
_entity.pdbx_description
1 polymer ?
#
loop_
_entity_poly.entity_id
_entity_poly.type
_entity_poly.pdbx_seq_one_letter_code
_entity_poly.pdbx_strand_id
1 'polypeptide(L)'
;MATSSILTPLKEVKVAKHQIPAHGLTPNTSIQNKPLLLYRNAFKTNTSASQIEEHLSKVGVVDPAWRYTMYSTSHFHSTSHEVLAICNGEAKLCFGHEDNPSHVEETLKQGDVVVVPAGVAHRLLEDLKGGFEMVGSYPRGLSWDMCYGKKGEESKIKGIEKLGWFEKDPVYGEGGPATESELLQFRVHFYPSIRYQPLTILSDSVFAVSSGDAHIHNRPRAQAPHTAIMAKNATAMPQLPGKDDIQGTWDFLAIGVEKIMNHLRDGIDLKTYMSLYTAIHNFCTAQKAVGQTTNLNATHRGAHLLGEDLYKRLNDYLKSHLASVHAEMVKHSDEALLSFYIREWNRYTTAGTYNNHLFRYLNRHWVKREIDEGKKDIYDIYTLHLVRWKEDMFGTTQNAVMDAVLHLVEKQRNGETIEQSQIKSVVDSFVSLGIDEQDSTKSTLDVYRVYFEKPYLEATEKYYAQESRQFLAENTVVEYMKKAEQRLEEEKERVPLYLLNEIMTPLMKTCE
;
A
#
# COMPACT_ATOMS: atom_id res chain seq x y z
N MET A 1 -12.49 36.15 -14.81
CA MET A 1 -11.60 36.53 -13.69
C MET A 1 -10.31 35.75 -13.84
N ALA A 2 -9.13 36.36 -13.63
CA ALA A 2 -7.88 35.61 -13.68
C ALA A 2 -7.82 34.62 -12.50
N THR A 3 -7.62 33.34 -12.80
CA THR A 3 -7.37 32.32 -11.78
C THR A 3 -6.02 32.62 -11.11
N SER A 4 -6.06 33.05 -9.84
CA SER A 4 -4.85 33.25 -9.05
C SER A 4 -4.08 31.92 -8.98
N SER A 5 -2.85 31.89 -9.48
CA SER A 5 -2.01 30.69 -9.40
C SER A 5 -1.89 30.22 -7.95
N ILE A 6 -2.03 28.92 -7.70
CA ILE A 6 -1.87 28.34 -6.37
C ILE A 6 -0.40 28.28 -5.92
N LEU A 7 0.55 28.40 -6.86
CA LEU A 7 1.98 28.41 -6.58
C LEU A 7 2.51 29.81 -6.25
N THR A 8 3.54 29.84 -5.43
CA THR A 8 4.52 30.93 -5.34
C THR A 8 5.36 30.94 -6.62
N PRO A 9 5.59 32.09 -7.28
CA PRO A 9 6.41 32.17 -8.49
C PRO A 9 7.80 31.56 -8.33
N LEU A 10 8.32 30.92 -9.38
CA LEU A 10 9.63 30.23 -9.34
C LEU A 10 10.80 31.16 -8.96
N LYS A 11 10.70 32.47 -9.21
CA LYS A 11 11.70 33.47 -8.82
C LYS A 11 11.65 33.87 -7.33
N GLU A 12 10.59 33.46 -6.63
CA GLU A 12 10.29 33.84 -5.25
C GLU A 12 10.32 32.64 -4.28
N VAL A 13 10.13 31.41 -4.78
CA VAL A 13 10.25 30.19 -3.98
C VAL A 13 11.71 30.03 -3.50
N LYS A 14 11.87 29.69 -2.22
CA LYS A 14 13.18 29.39 -1.63
C LYS A 14 13.34 27.90 -1.50
N VAL A 15 14.42 27.34 -2.04
CA VAL A 15 14.73 25.92 -1.94
C VAL A 15 16.02 25.74 -1.14
N ALA A 16 15.93 25.03 -0.01
CA ALA A 16 17.12 24.52 0.67
C ALA A 16 17.51 23.17 0.07
N LYS A 17 18.82 22.92 -0.07
CA LYS A 17 19.38 21.68 -0.60
C LYS A 17 20.28 21.07 0.47
N HIS A 18 20.05 19.82 0.86
CA HIS A 18 20.86 19.13 1.88
C HIS A 18 21.48 17.86 1.30
N GLN A 19 22.79 17.71 1.50
CA GLN A 19 23.49 16.45 1.29
C GLN A 19 23.67 15.77 2.64
N ILE A 20 23.25 14.51 2.74
CA ILE A 20 23.19 13.73 3.97
C ILE A 20 24.01 12.45 3.74
N PRO A 21 25.11 12.22 4.49
CA PRO A 21 25.92 11.02 4.35
C PRO A 21 25.15 9.77 4.78
N ALA A 22 25.56 8.61 4.23
CA ALA A 22 25.05 7.32 4.67
C ALA A 22 25.31 7.09 6.18
N HIS A 23 24.37 6.40 6.82
CA HIS A 23 24.48 6.01 8.22
C HIS A 23 23.97 4.56 8.40
N GLY A 24 24.86 3.66 8.83
CA GLY A 24 24.54 2.23 8.89
C GLY A 24 24.13 1.69 7.53
N LEU A 25 22.92 1.11 7.44
CA LEU A 25 22.30 0.67 6.18
C LEU A 25 21.26 1.67 5.64
N THR A 26 21.30 2.94 6.06
CA THR A 26 20.56 4.03 5.40
C THR A 26 21.53 4.78 4.47
N PRO A 27 21.40 4.66 3.12
CA PRO A 27 22.37 5.22 2.19
C PRO A 27 22.26 6.75 2.03
N ASN A 28 21.09 7.31 2.37
CA ASN A 28 20.78 8.74 2.30
C ASN A 28 21.10 9.34 0.91
N THR A 29 21.51 10.62 0.84
CA THR A 29 21.74 11.25 -0.48
C THR A 29 23.02 10.75 -1.15
N SER A 30 23.94 10.17 -0.38
CA SER A 30 25.30 9.82 -0.82
C SER A 30 25.36 8.76 -1.92
N ILE A 31 24.33 7.92 -2.07
CA ILE A 31 24.29 6.85 -3.09
C ILE A 31 24.03 7.36 -4.51
N GLN A 32 23.30 8.48 -4.66
CA GLN A 32 23.05 9.11 -5.97
C GLN A 32 23.62 10.53 -6.09
N ASN A 33 24.16 11.08 -5.00
CA ASN A 33 24.56 12.49 -4.84
C ASN A 33 23.44 13.50 -5.15
N LYS A 34 22.18 13.07 -5.05
CA LYS A 34 21.00 13.93 -5.26
C LYS A 34 20.55 14.52 -3.93
N PRO A 35 20.52 15.85 -3.76
CA PRO A 35 20.20 16.45 -2.47
C PRO A 35 18.73 16.25 -2.10
N LEU A 36 18.45 16.18 -0.80
CA LEU A 36 17.13 16.44 -0.25
C LEU A 36 16.77 17.91 -0.54
N LEU A 37 15.60 18.16 -1.13
CA LEU A 37 15.16 19.51 -1.49
C LEU A 37 13.95 19.93 -0.63
N LEU A 38 14.02 21.12 -0.04
CA LEU A 38 12.96 21.70 0.78
C LEU A 38 12.50 23.03 0.19
N TYR A 39 11.34 23.03 -0.46
CA TYR A 39 10.75 24.19 -1.10
C TYR A 39 9.84 24.90 -0.10
N ARG A 40 10.17 26.14 0.26
CA ARG A 40 9.44 26.90 1.28
C ARG A 40 8.30 27.70 0.69
N ASN A 41 7.08 27.42 1.16
CA ASN A 41 5.82 28.00 0.68
C ASN A 41 5.68 27.90 -0.86
N ALA A 42 6.02 26.74 -1.45
CA ALA A 42 5.85 26.51 -2.88
C ALA A 42 4.38 26.62 -3.30
N PHE A 43 3.48 26.05 -2.50
CA PHE A 43 2.04 26.31 -2.58
C PHE A 43 1.65 27.42 -1.59
N LYS A 44 0.64 28.23 -1.97
CA LYS A 44 0.06 29.24 -1.08
C LYS A 44 -0.67 28.58 0.08
N THR A 45 -0.65 29.21 1.26
CA THR A 45 -1.17 28.66 2.53
C THR A 45 -2.67 28.35 2.56
N ASN A 46 -3.44 28.73 1.54
CA ASN A 46 -4.85 28.38 1.38
C ASN A 46 -5.11 27.32 0.29
N THR A 47 -4.06 26.69 -0.24
CA THR A 47 -4.17 25.63 -1.25
C THR A 47 -4.60 24.32 -0.59
N SER A 48 -5.74 23.78 -1.01
CA SER A 48 -6.22 22.49 -0.51
C SER A 48 -5.43 21.32 -1.12
N ALA A 49 -5.42 20.17 -0.43
CA ALA A 49 -4.79 18.95 -0.92
C ALA A 49 -5.27 18.55 -2.33
N SER A 50 -6.57 18.69 -2.65
CA SER A 50 -7.08 18.40 -4.00
C SER A 50 -6.49 19.30 -5.09
N GLN A 51 -6.20 20.57 -4.77
CA GLN A 51 -5.58 21.50 -5.71
C GLN A 51 -4.08 21.21 -5.89
N ILE A 52 -3.42 20.73 -4.84
CA ILE A 52 -2.05 20.22 -4.92
C ILE A 52 -2.01 19.00 -5.84
N GLU A 53 -2.90 18.03 -5.65
CA GLU A 53 -2.99 16.81 -6.47
C GLU A 53 -3.30 17.11 -7.95
N GLU A 54 -4.30 17.95 -8.22
CA GLU A 54 -4.65 18.39 -9.58
C GLU A 54 -3.44 19.03 -10.27
N HIS A 55 -2.70 19.87 -9.55
CA HIS A 55 -1.52 20.54 -10.07
C HIS A 55 -0.34 19.58 -10.33
N LEU A 56 -0.01 18.71 -9.38
CA LEU A 56 1.06 17.71 -9.55
C LEU A 56 0.76 16.76 -10.71
N SER A 57 -0.48 16.27 -10.81
CA SER A 57 -0.95 15.43 -11.92
C SER A 57 -0.86 16.13 -13.28
N LYS A 58 -1.11 17.45 -13.30
CA LYS A 58 -1.02 18.31 -14.48
C LYS A 58 0.42 18.65 -14.89
N VAL A 59 1.34 18.81 -13.93
CA VAL A 59 2.79 18.89 -14.20
C VAL A 59 3.27 17.56 -14.77
N GLY A 60 2.74 16.45 -14.26
CA GLY A 60 2.80 15.14 -14.92
C GLY A 60 4.11 14.37 -14.75
N VAL A 61 4.92 14.77 -13.76
CA VAL A 61 6.18 14.11 -13.38
C VAL A 61 5.96 13.05 -12.31
N VAL A 62 5.04 13.33 -11.38
CA VAL A 62 4.64 12.44 -10.29
C VAL A 62 3.13 12.25 -10.31
N ASP A 63 2.69 11.08 -9.85
CA ASP A 63 1.28 10.82 -9.57
C ASP A 63 1.05 10.88 -8.05
N PRO A 64 0.09 11.69 -7.57
CA PRO A 64 -0.31 11.68 -6.17
C PRO A 64 -0.95 10.35 -5.77
N ALA A 65 -0.52 9.78 -4.65
CA ALA A 65 -0.91 8.45 -4.21
C ALA A 65 -1.74 8.44 -2.92
N TRP A 66 -1.49 9.39 -2.00
CA TRP A 66 -2.14 9.41 -0.69
C TRP A 66 -2.12 10.79 -0.03
N ARG A 67 -3.02 10.97 0.96
CA ARG A 67 -2.99 12.08 1.93
C ARG A 67 -2.85 11.48 3.32
N TYR A 68 -1.77 11.82 4.03
CA TYR A 68 -1.50 11.27 5.36
C TYR A 68 -0.46 12.09 6.12
N THR A 69 -0.18 11.69 7.36
CA THR A 69 0.96 12.20 8.15
C THR A 69 2.21 11.35 7.90
N MET A 70 3.39 11.83 8.30
CA MET A 70 4.63 11.04 8.18
C MET A 70 4.74 10.01 9.32
N TYR A 71 5.26 8.81 9.04
CA TYR A 71 5.47 7.80 10.10
C TYR A 71 6.51 8.24 11.14
N SER A 72 6.30 7.89 12.41
CA SER A 72 7.23 8.16 13.51
C SER A 72 8.37 7.15 13.64
N THR A 73 8.54 6.26 12.66
CA THR A 73 9.65 5.30 12.56
C THR A 73 10.45 5.63 11.32
N SER A 74 11.78 5.72 11.44
CA SER A 74 12.65 5.96 10.28
C SER A 74 12.54 4.84 9.26
N HIS A 75 12.30 5.24 8.03
CA HIS A 75 12.19 4.36 6.87
C HIS A 75 12.66 5.10 5.63
N PHE A 76 13.01 4.36 4.57
CA PHE A 76 13.31 4.91 3.26
C PHE A 76 12.69 4.04 2.16
N HIS A 77 12.57 4.61 0.96
CA HIS A 77 12.19 3.91 -0.26
C HIS A 77 13.44 3.59 -1.08
N SER A 78 13.58 2.34 -1.53
CA SER A 78 14.68 1.90 -2.40
C SER A 78 14.30 1.87 -3.89
N THR A 79 13.00 1.80 -4.18
CA THR A 79 12.46 1.63 -5.54
C THR A 79 11.95 2.93 -6.18
N SER A 80 11.88 4.02 -5.41
CA SER A 80 11.27 5.27 -5.89
C SER A 80 11.80 6.51 -5.15
N HIS A 81 11.72 7.66 -5.80
CA HIS A 81 11.82 8.99 -5.16
C HIS A 81 10.44 9.41 -4.66
N GLU A 82 10.38 10.31 -3.69
CA GLU A 82 9.11 10.73 -3.10
C GLU A 82 8.99 12.26 -3.07
N VAL A 83 7.78 12.76 -3.30
CA VAL A 83 7.43 14.18 -3.25
C VAL A 83 6.30 14.37 -2.25
N LEU A 84 6.59 15.12 -1.19
CA LEU A 84 5.70 15.33 -0.05
C LEU A 84 5.30 16.80 0.01
N ALA A 85 4.05 17.10 -0.35
CA ALA A 85 3.52 18.47 -0.35
C ALA A 85 2.62 18.69 0.88
N ILE A 86 3.05 19.52 1.83
CA ILE A 86 2.35 19.69 3.11
C ILE A 86 1.08 20.50 2.86
N CYS A 87 -0.08 19.85 3.06
CA CYS A 87 -1.39 20.40 2.75
C CYS A 87 -2.13 20.91 4.00
N ASN A 88 -1.76 20.46 5.20
CA ASN A 88 -2.31 20.96 6.47
C ASN A 88 -1.32 20.87 7.63
N GLY A 89 -1.47 21.75 8.62
CA GLY A 89 -0.73 21.71 9.88
C GLY A 89 0.74 22.15 9.79
N GLU A 90 1.50 21.78 10.83
CA GLU A 90 2.93 22.07 10.99
C GLU A 90 3.56 21.01 11.89
N ALA A 91 4.70 20.45 11.49
CA ALA A 91 5.38 19.38 12.20
C ALA A 91 6.89 19.46 12.09
N LYS A 92 7.57 18.92 13.09
CA LYS A 92 9.01 18.71 13.09
C LYS A 92 9.30 17.32 12.52
N LEU A 93 10.09 17.27 11.45
CA LEU A 93 10.49 16.05 10.75
C LEU A 93 12.02 15.85 10.86
N CYS A 94 12.46 14.60 10.73
CA CYS A 94 13.87 14.23 10.62
C CYS A 94 14.11 13.53 9.28
N PHE A 95 15.19 13.92 8.58
CA PHE A 95 15.70 13.26 7.39
C PHE A 95 17.15 12.85 7.62
N GLY A 96 17.54 11.63 7.22
CA GLY A 96 18.90 11.09 7.37
C GLY A 96 19.09 9.99 8.41
N HIS A 97 18.02 9.51 9.06
CA HIS A 97 18.01 8.65 10.27
C HIS A 97 18.40 9.40 11.55
N GLU A 98 17.68 9.19 12.65
CA GLU A 98 17.81 9.95 13.91
C GLU A 98 19.20 9.82 14.56
N ASP A 99 19.81 8.64 14.48
CA ASP A 99 21.15 8.37 15.03
C ASP A 99 22.29 8.93 14.15
N ASN A 100 21.99 9.46 12.95
CA ASN A 100 23.00 10.05 12.07
C ASN A 100 23.39 11.45 12.58
N PRO A 101 24.66 11.73 12.93
CA PRO A 101 25.07 13.05 13.40
C PRO A 101 24.96 14.17 12.35
N SER A 102 24.66 13.82 11.10
CA SER A 102 24.40 14.75 9.99
C SER A 102 22.95 14.66 9.47
N HIS A 103 22.01 14.18 10.29
CA HIS A 103 20.59 14.28 9.97
C HIS A 103 20.12 15.74 9.91
N VAL A 104 19.02 15.96 9.20
CA VAL A 104 18.37 17.25 9.02
C VAL A 104 17.04 17.21 9.76
N GLU A 105 16.97 17.90 10.91
CA GLU A 105 15.69 18.20 11.55
C GLU A 105 15.11 19.50 10.99
N GLU A 106 13.88 19.45 10.49
CA GLU A 106 13.22 20.62 9.92
C GLU A 106 11.76 20.73 10.33
N THR A 107 11.34 21.96 10.63
CA THR A 107 9.91 22.25 10.84
C THR A 107 9.29 22.64 9.51
N LEU A 108 8.36 21.80 9.03
CA LEU A 108 7.64 22.01 7.79
C LEU A 108 6.17 22.29 8.07
N LYS A 109 5.56 23.13 7.24
CA LYS A 109 4.20 23.64 7.41
C LYS A 109 3.44 23.67 6.09
N GLN A 110 2.13 23.85 6.19
CA GLN A 110 1.23 24.04 5.03
C GLN A 110 1.82 24.99 3.97
N GLY A 111 1.97 24.47 2.75
CA GLY A 111 2.56 25.16 1.60
C GLY A 111 4.00 24.77 1.28
N ASP A 112 4.74 24.17 2.22
CA ASP A 112 6.08 23.63 1.97
C ASP A 112 5.99 22.32 1.15
N VAL A 113 7.04 22.00 0.38
CA VAL A 113 7.19 20.73 -0.35
C VAL A 113 8.58 20.15 -0.13
N VAL A 114 8.66 18.84 0.06
CA VAL A 114 9.90 18.06 0.11
C VAL A 114 10.03 17.22 -1.15
N VAL A 115 11.21 17.16 -1.73
CA VAL A 115 11.60 16.08 -2.66
C VAL A 115 12.65 15.23 -1.96
N VAL A 116 12.28 13.98 -1.66
CA VAL A 116 13.07 12.99 -0.93
C VAL A 116 13.71 12.03 -1.95
N PRO A 117 15.05 12.06 -2.11
CA PRO A 117 15.76 11.06 -2.90
C PRO A 117 15.56 9.64 -2.35
N ALA A 118 15.62 8.66 -3.25
CA ALA A 118 15.59 7.25 -2.85
C ALA A 118 16.77 6.97 -1.90
N GLY A 119 16.52 6.20 -0.85
CA GLY A 119 17.53 5.92 0.18
C GLY A 119 17.60 6.92 1.35
N VAL A 120 16.94 8.09 1.26
CA VAL A 120 16.89 9.05 2.38
C VAL A 120 15.88 8.59 3.43
N ALA A 121 16.42 8.16 4.57
CA ALA A 121 15.62 7.78 5.72
C ALA A 121 14.88 8.99 6.29
N HIS A 122 13.60 8.86 6.62
CA HIS A 122 12.82 9.98 7.14
C HIS A 122 11.75 9.55 8.14
N ARG A 123 11.38 10.46 9.06
CA ARG A 123 10.35 10.26 10.07
C ARG A 123 9.76 11.55 10.64
N LEU A 124 8.55 11.44 11.17
CA LEU A 124 7.95 12.40 12.08
C LEU A 124 8.67 12.36 13.45
N LEU A 125 8.99 13.55 13.96
CA LEU A 125 9.40 13.73 15.36
C LEU A 125 8.22 14.22 16.20
N GLU A 126 7.52 15.26 15.73
CA GLU A 126 6.46 15.93 16.49
C GLU A 126 5.44 16.59 15.55
N ASP A 127 4.14 16.32 15.74
CA ASP A 127 3.05 17.12 15.15
C ASP A 127 2.77 18.29 16.09
N LEU A 128 3.20 19.50 15.71
CA LEU A 128 3.28 20.66 16.59
C LEU A 128 1.92 21.36 16.79
N LYS A 129 0.95 21.11 15.91
CA LYS A 129 -0.38 21.76 15.92
C LYS A 129 -1.55 20.80 15.91
N GLY A 130 -1.31 19.52 15.64
CA GLY A 130 -2.33 18.49 15.49
C GLY A 130 -2.93 18.49 14.08
N GLY A 131 -3.01 17.31 13.48
CA GLY A 131 -3.60 17.13 12.15
C GLY A 131 -2.64 17.49 11.01
N PHE A 132 -1.33 17.38 11.23
CA PHE A 132 -0.33 17.53 10.17
C PHE A 132 -0.55 16.50 9.06
N GLU A 133 -0.76 16.98 7.84
CA GLU A 133 -1.08 16.19 6.66
C GLU A 133 -0.29 16.68 5.43
N MET A 134 0.14 15.74 4.60
CA MET A 134 0.79 15.98 3.31
C MET A 134 0.19 15.09 2.22
N VAL A 135 0.26 15.58 0.97
CA VAL A 135 0.05 14.78 -0.24
C VAL A 135 1.36 14.09 -0.58
N GLY A 136 1.38 12.76 -0.53
CA GLY A 136 2.51 11.94 -0.97
C GLY A 136 2.37 11.52 -2.42
N SER A 137 3.42 11.72 -3.21
CA SER A 137 3.44 11.50 -4.66
C SER A 137 4.75 10.85 -5.11
N TYR A 138 4.70 10.02 -6.14
CA TYR A 138 5.85 9.26 -6.65
C TYR A 138 6.01 9.43 -8.17
N PRO A 139 7.23 9.32 -8.73
CA PRO A 139 7.44 9.27 -10.18
C PRO A 139 6.51 8.28 -10.88
N ARG A 140 5.99 8.70 -12.04
CA ARG A 140 5.00 7.90 -12.79
C ARG A 140 5.50 6.49 -13.09
N GLY A 141 4.65 5.50 -12.83
CA GLY A 141 4.94 4.08 -13.10
C GLY A 141 5.91 3.41 -12.12
N LEU A 142 6.42 4.13 -11.10
CA LEU A 142 7.19 3.52 -10.01
C LEU A 142 6.27 3.20 -8.82
N SER A 143 6.56 2.09 -8.15
CA SER A 143 6.01 1.73 -6.84
C SER A 143 7.06 1.93 -5.76
N TRP A 144 6.62 2.20 -4.53
CA TRP A 144 7.48 2.40 -3.38
C TRP A 144 7.45 1.16 -2.48
N ASP A 145 8.61 0.81 -1.92
CA ASP A 145 8.78 -0.23 -0.92
C ASP A 145 9.13 0.37 0.44
N MET A 146 9.05 -0.39 1.53
CA MET A 146 9.48 0.07 2.85
C MET A 146 10.79 -0.61 3.24
N CYS A 147 11.85 0.18 3.42
CA CYS A 147 13.11 -0.23 4.01
C CYS A 147 13.36 0.47 5.35
N TYR A 148 14.04 -0.19 6.27
CA TYR A 148 14.26 0.27 7.66
C TYR A 148 15.73 0.37 8.07
N GLY A 149 16.67 0.23 7.13
CA GLY A 149 18.11 0.23 7.42
C GLY A 149 18.56 -1.04 8.14
N LYS A 150 17.97 -2.18 7.81
CA LYS A 150 18.21 -3.48 8.48
C LYS A 150 18.98 -4.45 7.59
N LYS A 151 19.71 -5.38 8.23
CA LYS A 151 20.38 -6.48 7.52
C LYS A 151 19.35 -7.29 6.72
N GLY A 152 19.70 -7.62 5.48
CA GLY A 152 18.80 -8.21 4.48
C GLY A 152 18.32 -7.20 3.42
N GLU A 153 18.45 -5.89 3.65
CA GLU A 153 18.06 -4.83 2.71
C GLU A 153 19.21 -4.39 1.78
N GLU A 154 20.40 -4.99 1.87
CA GLU A 154 21.59 -4.57 1.11
C GLU A 154 21.43 -4.71 -0.42
N SER A 155 20.65 -5.68 -0.88
CA SER A 155 20.30 -5.85 -2.30
C SER A 155 19.40 -4.73 -2.82
N LYS A 156 18.43 -4.30 -1.99
CA LYS A 156 17.54 -3.17 -2.26
C LYS A 156 18.30 -1.85 -2.32
N ILE A 157 19.20 -1.62 -1.37
CA ILE A 157 20.07 -0.44 -1.32
C ILE A 157 20.87 -0.31 -2.62
N LYS A 158 21.50 -1.40 -3.11
CA LYS A 158 22.19 -1.42 -4.40
C LYS A 158 21.28 -1.17 -5.61
N GLY A 159 19.97 -1.41 -5.48
CA GLY A 159 18.99 -1.10 -6.51
C GLY A 159 18.84 0.40 -6.78
N ILE A 160 19.05 1.25 -5.75
CA ILE A 160 18.85 2.70 -5.82
C ILE A 160 19.74 3.36 -6.88
N GLU A 161 20.98 2.87 -7.06
CA GLU A 161 21.93 3.38 -8.06
C GLU A 161 21.37 3.36 -9.50
N LYS A 162 20.39 2.50 -9.77
CA LYS A 162 19.76 2.34 -11.08
C LYS A 162 18.57 3.28 -11.32
N LEU A 163 18.07 3.97 -10.29
CA LEU A 163 16.93 4.86 -10.42
C LEU A 163 17.34 6.15 -11.14
N GLY A 164 16.59 6.49 -12.18
CA GLY A 164 16.72 7.78 -12.87
C GLY A 164 16.21 8.92 -11.98
N TRP A 165 16.91 10.06 -12.02
CA TRP A 165 16.42 11.30 -11.40
C TRP A 165 15.34 11.95 -12.28
N PHE A 166 14.58 12.88 -11.71
CA PHE A 166 13.53 13.61 -12.42
C PHE A 166 14.06 14.35 -13.67
N GLU A 167 13.38 14.19 -14.81
CA GLU A 167 13.65 14.94 -16.05
C GLU A 167 13.10 16.38 -16.01
N LYS A 168 12.04 16.60 -15.23
CA LYS A 168 11.38 17.89 -15.00
C LYS A 168 11.08 18.02 -13.52
N ASP A 169 10.98 19.24 -13.00
CA ASP A 169 10.66 19.47 -11.60
C ASP A 169 9.24 19.01 -11.26
N PRO A 170 9.02 18.26 -10.17
CA PRO A 170 7.70 17.71 -9.86
C PRO A 170 6.65 18.76 -9.48
N VAL A 171 7.06 19.97 -9.07
CA VAL A 171 6.17 21.07 -8.67
C VAL A 171 6.08 22.13 -9.77
N TYR A 172 7.19 22.45 -10.43
CA TYR A 172 7.29 23.57 -11.39
C TYR A 172 7.40 23.15 -12.86
N GLY A 173 7.68 21.88 -13.16
CA GLY A 173 7.89 21.38 -14.52
C GLY A 173 9.25 21.80 -15.09
N GLU A 174 9.24 22.41 -16.28
CA GLU A 174 10.47 22.78 -17.00
C GLU A 174 11.31 23.80 -16.22
N GLY A 175 12.61 23.53 -16.09
CA GLY A 175 13.58 24.44 -15.47
C GLY A 175 13.38 24.71 -13.97
N GLY A 176 12.68 23.83 -13.25
CA GLY A 176 12.51 23.96 -11.80
C GLY A 176 13.69 23.41 -10.98
N PRO A 177 13.73 23.69 -9.65
CA PRO A 177 14.91 23.49 -8.79
C PRO A 177 15.42 22.05 -8.66
N ALA A 178 14.59 21.04 -8.92
CA ALA A 178 15.00 19.63 -8.95
C ALA A 178 15.83 19.26 -10.20
N THR A 179 15.81 20.07 -11.26
CA THR A 179 16.54 19.84 -12.51
C THR A 179 17.63 20.86 -12.80
N GLU A 180 17.76 21.90 -11.98
CA GLU A 180 18.86 22.87 -12.07
C GLU A 180 20.23 22.21 -11.80
N SER A 181 21.08 22.20 -12.83
CA SER A 181 22.49 21.80 -12.71
C SER A 181 23.30 22.86 -11.96
N GLU A 182 24.14 22.43 -11.01
CA GLU A 182 24.94 23.30 -10.13
C GLU A 182 26.01 24.13 -10.86
N LEU A 183 26.22 23.92 -12.16
CA LEU A 183 27.19 24.62 -13.01
C LEU A 183 26.99 26.15 -13.12
N LEU A 184 25.89 26.70 -12.59
CA LEU A 184 25.59 28.15 -12.65
C LEU A 184 25.94 28.96 -11.39
N GLN A 185 26.25 28.33 -10.24
CA GLN A 185 26.50 29.09 -8.99
C GLN A 185 27.92 29.67 -8.85
N PHE A 186 28.89 29.25 -9.67
CA PHE A 186 30.28 29.72 -9.59
C PHE A 186 30.56 31.08 -10.27
N ARG A 187 29.54 31.83 -10.71
CA ARG A 187 29.73 32.99 -11.60
C ARG A 187 29.21 34.35 -11.09
N VAL A 188 29.32 34.62 -9.79
CA VAL A 188 29.20 35.99 -9.25
C VAL A 188 30.28 36.28 -8.20
N HIS A 189 31.48 36.63 -8.66
CA HIS A 189 32.45 37.48 -7.96
C HIS A 189 33.27 38.21 -9.02
N PHE A 190 32.83 39.40 -9.45
CA PHE A 190 33.61 40.53 -9.99
C PHE A 190 32.64 41.57 -10.60
N TYR A 191 32.49 42.71 -9.93
CA TYR A 191 32.05 43.97 -10.55
C TYR A 191 33.29 44.63 -11.21
N PRO A 192 33.17 45.43 -12.31
CA PRO A 192 32.45 46.70 -12.23
C PRO A 192 31.60 47.14 -13.45
N SER A 193 30.66 48.03 -13.15
CA SER A 193 30.18 49.19 -13.94
C SER A 193 30.17 49.18 -15.48
N ILE A 194 28.99 49.44 -16.07
CA ILE A 194 28.71 50.61 -16.93
C ILE A 194 27.18 50.75 -17.14
N ARG A 195 26.71 51.99 -17.36
CA ARG A 195 25.28 52.36 -17.57
C ARG A 195 24.83 52.03 -19.00
N TYR A 196 23.52 51.81 -19.22
CA TYR A 196 22.65 52.64 -20.07
C TYR A 196 21.18 52.19 -19.94
N GLN A 197 20.23 53.14 -19.99
CA GLN A 197 18.78 52.91 -20.16
C GLN A 197 18.38 53.24 -21.63
N PRO A 198 17.08 53.32 -21.99
CA PRO A 198 16.19 52.21 -22.41
C PRO A 198 15.67 52.45 -23.84
N LEU A 199 14.68 51.68 -24.35
CA LEU A 199 13.46 52.25 -24.98
C LEU A 199 12.38 51.20 -25.33
N THR A 200 11.24 51.40 -24.69
CA THR A 200 9.82 51.17 -25.04
C THR A 200 9.34 50.65 -26.42
N ILE A 201 8.34 49.74 -26.34
CA ILE A 201 6.98 49.75 -26.95
C ILE A 201 6.83 49.62 -28.49
N LEU A 202 6.04 48.62 -28.92
CA LEU A 202 4.76 48.83 -29.63
C LEU A 202 3.85 47.59 -29.61
N SER A 203 2.54 47.83 -29.60
CA SER A 203 1.44 46.85 -29.66
C SER A 203 0.89 46.72 -31.09
N ASP A 204 0.03 45.72 -31.35
CA ASP A 204 -1.38 45.96 -31.71
C ASP A 204 -2.19 44.71 -32.12
N SER A 205 -3.53 44.84 -31.99
CA SER A 205 -4.62 44.07 -32.64
C SER A 205 -4.59 42.52 -32.59
N VAL A 206 -5.49 41.78 -31.93
CA VAL A 206 -6.98 41.82 -31.88
C VAL A 206 -7.66 41.46 -33.21
N PHE A 207 -8.27 40.27 -33.25
CA PHE A 207 -9.41 39.92 -34.10
C PHE A 207 -10.42 39.14 -33.26
N ALA A 208 -11.71 39.38 -33.48
CA ALA A 208 -12.82 38.71 -32.79
C ALA A 208 -13.84 38.19 -33.81
N VAL A 209 -14.42 37.01 -33.58
CA VAL A 209 -15.56 36.50 -34.37
C VAL A 209 -16.60 35.82 -33.47
N SER A 210 -17.83 36.34 -33.61
CA SER A 210 -19.18 35.83 -33.31
C SER A 210 -19.42 34.49 -32.60
N SER A 211 -20.39 34.56 -31.68
CA SER A 211 -21.14 33.48 -31.03
C SER A 211 -22.14 32.76 -31.97
N GLY A 212 -22.68 31.63 -31.48
CA GLY A 212 -23.91 31.01 -31.97
C GLY A 212 -24.57 30.14 -30.88
N ASP A 213 -25.83 30.43 -30.54
CA ASP A 213 -26.61 29.74 -29.50
C ASP A 213 -27.44 28.56 -30.04
N ALA A 214 -27.71 27.57 -29.18
CA ALA A 214 -28.85 26.65 -29.35
C ALA A 214 -29.35 26.11 -28.00
N HIS A 215 -30.62 26.39 -27.66
CA HIS A 215 -31.34 25.83 -26.51
C HIS A 215 -32.22 24.64 -26.93
N ILE A 216 -32.28 23.57 -26.12
CA ILE A 216 -33.39 22.59 -26.11
C ILE A 216 -33.80 22.29 -24.64
N HIS A 217 -35.07 21.97 -24.45
CA HIS A 217 -35.81 21.93 -23.17
C HIS A 217 -36.17 20.49 -22.72
N ASN A 218 -36.24 20.25 -21.38
CA ASN A 218 -37.28 19.49 -20.62
C ASN A 218 -37.76 18.07 -21.10
N ARG A 219 -38.17 17.06 -20.29
CA ARG A 219 -38.68 16.97 -18.88
C ARG A 219 -38.66 15.47 -18.38
N PRO A 220 -39.34 15.00 -17.28
CA PRO A 220 -38.85 13.90 -16.43
C PRO A 220 -39.68 12.59 -16.47
N ARG A 221 -39.39 11.61 -15.58
CA ARG A 221 -40.28 10.48 -15.27
C ARG A 221 -40.25 10.04 -13.78
N ALA A 222 -41.23 9.23 -13.36
CA ALA A 222 -41.73 9.09 -11.99
C ALA A 222 -41.34 7.77 -11.25
N GLN A 223 -41.74 7.67 -9.97
CA GLN A 223 -41.78 6.46 -9.12
C GLN A 223 -43.02 5.58 -9.49
N ALA A 224 -43.36 4.41 -8.92
CA ALA A 224 -42.94 3.58 -7.76
C ALA A 224 -43.30 2.07 -8.10
N PRO A 225 -43.50 1.07 -7.19
CA PRO A 225 -43.25 0.95 -5.74
C PRO A 225 -42.56 -0.37 -5.24
N HIS A 226 -42.12 -0.32 -3.98
CA HIS A 226 -41.92 -1.38 -2.95
C HIS A 226 -41.67 -2.88 -3.27
N THR A 227 -40.53 -3.37 -2.80
CA THR A 227 -40.39 -4.51 -1.86
C THR A 227 -39.26 -4.22 -0.86
N ALA A 228 -39.36 -4.69 0.39
CA ALA A 228 -38.35 -4.50 1.46
C ALA A 228 -37.55 -5.82 1.65
N ILE A 229 -36.31 -5.87 2.16
CA ILE A 229 -35.71 -5.13 3.28
C ILE A 229 -34.22 -4.79 3.01
N MET A 230 -33.82 -3.54 3.30
CA MET A 230 -32.44 -3.04 3.51
C MET A 230 -31.36 -3.31 2.43
N ALA A 231 -31.58 -2.80 1.22
CA ALA A 231 -30.47 -2.21 0.45
C ALA A 231 -30.54 -0.68 0.59
N LYS A 232 -29.50 -0.05 1.15
CA LYS A 232 -29.41 1.42 1.26
C LYS A 232 -28.24 1.94 0.44
N ASN A 233 -28.55 2.77 -0.56
CA ASN A 233 -27.56 3.57 -1.29
C ASN A 233 -26.68 4.36 -0.32
N ALA A 234 -25.37 4.42 -0.61
CA ALA A 234 -24.34 5.29 -0.04
C ALA A 234 -24.83 6.28 1.04
N THR A 235 -24.98 5.77 2.27
CA THR A 235 -25.40 6.60 3.40
C THR A 235 -24.20 7.37 3.94
N ALA A 236 -24.38 8.67 4.17
CA ALA A 236 -23.41 9.44 4.95
C ALA A 236 -23.25 8.79 6.34
N MET A 237 -22.02 8.73 6.84
CA MET A 237 -21.72 8.13 8.15
C MET A 237 -22.61 8.74 9.24
N PRO A 238 -23.13 7.92 10.18
CA PRO A 238 -23.85 8.43 11.35
C PRO A 238 -23.01 9.42 12.16
N GLN A 239 -23.64 10.19 13.04
CA GLN A 239 -22.85 10.99 14.00
C GLN A 239 -22.12 10.08 14.98
N LEU A 240 -20.94 10.51 15.44
CA LEU A 240 -20.11 9.76 16.37
C LEU A 240 -20.92 9.44 17.65
N PRO A 241 -21.07 8.16 18.03
CA PRO A 241 -21.81 7.78 19.23
C PRO A 241 -21.23 8.36 20.52
N GLY A 242 -22.07 8.47 21.55
CA GLY A 242 -21.62 8.86 22.88
C GLY A 242 -20.64 7.84 23.46
N LYS A 243 -19.68 8.28 24.27
CA LYS A 243 -18.57 7.45 24.79
C LYS A 243 -19.02 6.20 25.57
N ASP A 244 -20.25 6.21 26.09
CA ASP A 244 -20.83 5.13 26.88
C ASP A 244 -21.73 4.18 26.05
N ASP A 245 -22.02 4.50 24.79
CA ASP A 245 -22.85 3.67 23.90
C ASP A 245 -21.98 2.66 23.13
N ILE A 246 -21.76 1.52 23.78
CA ILE A 246 -20.98 0.39 23.27
C ILE A 246 -21.62 -0.19 21.99
N GLN A 247 -22.95 -0.33 21.93
CA GLN A 247 -23.59 -0.95 20.78
C GLN A 247 -23.59 -0.01 19.58
N GLY A 248 -23.99 1.27 19.78
CA GLY A 248 -23.93 2.27 18.72
C GLY A 248 -22.51 2.51 18.22
N THR A 249 -21.49 2.44 19.08
CA THR A 249 -20.09 2.51 18.66
C THR A 249 -19.70 1.34 17.75
N TRP A 250 -20.11 0.11 18.08
CA TRP A 250 -19.88 -1.01 17.16
C TRP A 250 -20.65 -0.84 15.86
N ASP A 251 -21.93 -0.45 15.89
CA ASP A 251 -22.75 -0.29 14.68
C ASP A 251 -22.16 0.78 13.74
N PHE A 252 -21.59 1.85 14.31
CA PHE A 252 -20.83 2.87 13.59
C PHE A 252 -19.52 2.33 12.99
N LEU A 253 -18.76 1.53 13.75
CA LEU A 253 -17.52 0.91 13.29
C LEU A 253 -17.75 -0.16 12.22
N ALA A 254 -18.83 -0.92 12.33
CA ALA A 254 -19.20 -1.97 11.38
C ALA A 254 -19.43 -1.41 9.97
N ILE A 255 -20.08 -0.24 9.84
CA ILE A 255 -20.23 0.47 8.55
C ILE A 255 -18.86 0.85 7.96
N GLY A 256 -17.94 1.30 8.82
CA GLY A 256 -16.57 1.63 8.41
C GLY A 256 -15.79 0.41 7.92
N VAL A 257 -15.82 -0.68 8.69
CA VAL A 257 -15.19 -1.96 8.33
C VAL A 257 -15.82 -2.51 7.05
N GLU A 258 -17.15 -2.50 6.91
CA GLU A 258 -17.85 -2.94 5.69
C GLU A 258 -17.40 -2.14 4.46
N LYS A 259 -17.22 -0.83 4.60
CA LYS A 259 -16.65 0.01 3.54
C LYS A 259 -15.19 -0.35 3.23
N ILE A 260 -14.36 -0.63 4.24
CA ILE A 260 -12.98 -1.11 4.03
C ILE A 260 -12.95 -2.45 3.30
N MET A 261 -13.83 -3.39 3.64
CA MET A 261 -13.82 -4.74 3.06
C MET A 261 -14.37 -4.78 1.63
N ASN A 262 -15.45 -4.04 1.35
CA ASN A 262 -16.15 -4.12 0.06
C ASN A 262 -15.71 -3.04 -0.94
N HIS A 263 -15.35 -1.84 -0.46
CA HIS A 263 -15.30 -0.59 -1.23
C HIS A 263 -13.92 0.10 -1.22
N LEU A 264 -12.82 -0.66 -1.16
CA LEU A 264 -11.44 -0.12 -1.21
C LEU A 264 -11.19 0.91 -2.33
N ARG A 265 -11.79 0.68 -3.52
CA ARG A 265 -11.64 1.56 -4.69
C ARG A 265 -12.33 2.92 -4.56
N ASP A 266 -13.37 3.01 -3.74
CA ASP A 266 -14.13 4.24 -3.54
C ASP A 266 -13.43 5.18 -2.53
N GLY A 267 -12.39 4.67 -1.86
CA GLY A 267 -11.65 5.37 -0.82
C GLY A 267 -12.46 5.65 0.45
N ILE A 268 -11.76 6.00 1.52
CA ILE A 268 -12.39 6.48 2.75
C ILE A 268 -11.92 7.91 2.96
N ASP A 269 -12.87 8.84 2.99
CA ASP A 269 -12.57 10.23 3.27
C ASP A 269 -12.00 10.39 4.68
N LEU A 270 -11.11 11.36 4.86
CA LEU A 270 -10.40 11.56 6.12
C LEU A 270 -11.35 11.75 7.31
N LYS A 271 -12.51 12.38 7.12
CA LYS A 271 -13.49 12.60 8.19
C LYS A 271 -14.11 11.26 8.64
N THR A 272 -14.45 10.39 7.72
CA THR A 272 -14.86 9.01 8.01
C THR A 272 -13.74 8.23 8.69
N TYR A 273 -12.51 8.23 8.17
CA TYR A 273 -11.39 7.51 8.79
C TYR A 273 -11.08 7.99 10.22
N MET A 274 -10.99 9.30 10.42
CA MET A 274 -10.69 9.90 11.73
C MET A 274 -11.82 9.69 12.74
N SER A 275 -13.09 9.68 12.30
CA SER A 275 -14.21 9.35 13.20
C SER A 275 -14.24 7.88 13.57
N LEU A 276 -13.94 6.95 12.66
CA LEU A 276 -13.76 5.52 12.96
C LEU A 276 -12.60 5.29 13.94
N TYR A 277 -11.43 5.90 13.71
CA TYR A 277 -10.28 5.80 14.62
C TYR A 277 -10.59 6.39 16.00
N THR A 278 -11.28 7.54 16.05
CA THR A 278 -11.72 8.17 17.30
C THR A 278 -12.75 7.31 18.04
N ALA A 279 -13.66 6.64 17.31
CA ALA A 279 -14.61 5.70 17.88
C ALA A 279 -13.90 4.49 18.52
N ILE A 280 -12.91 3.88 17.85
CA ILE A 280 -12.07 2.80 18.42
C ILE A 280 -11.32 3.29 19.66
N HIS A 281 -10.67 4.46 19.59
CA HIS A 281 -9.95 5.02 20.74
C HIS A 281 -10.90 5.26 21.92
N ASN A 282 -12.05 5.90 21.70
CA ASN A 282 -13.05 6.11 22.73
C ASN A 282 -13.56 4.79 23.30
N PHE A 283 -13.82 3.78 22.47
CA PHE A 283 -14.27 2.45 22.92
C PHE A 283 -13.23 1.76 23.82
N CYS A 284 -11.96 1.77 23.42
CA CYS A 284 -10.87 1.16 24.20
C CYS A 284 -10.51 1.95 25.47
N THR A 285 -10.90 3.22 25.56
CA THR A 285 -10.62 4.11 26.72
C THR A 285 -11.86 4.42 27.58
N ALA A 286 -13.05 4.00 27.17
CA ALA A 286 -14.27 4.18 27.94
C ALA A 286 -14.17 3.43 29.27
N GLN A 287 -14.35 4.15 30.38
CA GLN A 287 -14.38 3.53 31.70
C GLN A 287 -15.77 2.92 31.92
N LYS A 288 -15.91 1.60 31.75
CA LYS A 288 -17.10 0.88 32.21
C LYS A 288 -17.29 1.17 33.71
N ALA A 289 -18.32 1.94 34.04
CA ALA A 289 -18.76 2.23 35.40
C ALA A 289 -19.33 0.97 36.04
N VAL A 290 -18.47 0.09 36.55
CA VAL A 290 -18.87 -1.08 37.36
C VAL A 290 -18.80 -0.69 38.82
N GLY A 291 -19.98 -0.41 39.41
CA GLY A 291 -20.30 -0.46 40.84
C GLY A 291 -19.32 0.20 41.84
N GLN A 292 -19.78 1.25 42.53
CA GLN A 292 -19.12 1.96 43.64
C GLN A 292 -18.25 1.06 44.56
N THR A 293 -16.98 0.89 44.21
CA THR A 293 -15.95 0.36 45.11
C THR A 293 -14.64 1.08 44.81
N THR A 294 -14.15 1.85 45.78
CA THR A 294 -12.94 2.66 45.69
C THR A 294 -11.70 1.76 45.71
N ASN A 295 -11.29 1.26 44.55
CA ASN A 295 -10.04 0.51 44.37
C ASN A 295 -9.33 0.93 43.08
N LEU A 296 -8.05 1.32 43.21
CA LEU A 296 -7.22 1.85 42.11
C LEU A 296 -6.93 0.85 40.98
N ASN A 297 -7.34 -0.42 41.13
CA ASN A 297 -7.19 -1.49 40.14
C ASN A 297 -8.44 -1.69 39.24
N ALA A 298 -9.51 -0.90 39.42
CA ALA A 298 -10.74 -1.05 38.64
C ALA A 298 -10.64 -0.54 37.19
N THR A 299 -9.85 0.51 36.95
CA THR A 299 -9.66 1.14 35.64
C THR A 299 -9.08 0.19 34.59
N HIS A 300 -8.14 -0.68 34.99
CA HIS A 300 -7.55 -1.69 34.09
C HIS A 300 -8.55 -2.76 33.63
N ARG A 301 -9.54 -3.13 34.46
CA ARG A 301 -10.55 -4.14 34.10
C ARG A 301 -11.57 -3.63 33.09
N GLY A 302 -11.91 -2.33 33.15
CA GLY A 302 -12.83 -1.71 32.18
C GLY A 302 -12.30 -1.78 30.75
N ALA A 303 -11.03 -1.43 30.55
CA ALA A 303 -10.37 -1.49 29.24
C ALA A 303 -10.14 -2.93 28.74
N HIS A 304 -9.94 -3.91 29.62
CA HIS A 304 -9.83 -5.33 29.24
C HIS A 304 -11.12 -5.84 28.57
N LEU A 305 -12.27 -5.66 29.23
CA LEU A 305 -13.56 -6.16 28.72
C LEU A 305 -13.94 -5.51 27.37
N LEU A 306 -13.62 -4.22 27.19
CA LEU A 306 -13.96 -3.50 25.97
C LEU A 306 -13.02 -3.85 24.81
N GLY A 307 -11.73 -4.08 25.06
CA GLY A 307 -10.83 -4.59 24.02
C GLY A 307 -11.27 -5.97 23.50
N GLU A 308 -11.64 -6.87 24.42
CA GLU A 308 -12.17 -8.21 24.13
C GLU A 308 -13.50 -8.17 23.36
N ASP A 309 -14.47 -7.36 23.82
CA ASP A 309 -15.75 -7.13 23.14
C ASP A 309 -15.55 -6.64 21.69
N LEU A 310 -14.61 -5.70 21.46
CA LEU A 310 -14.34 -5.14 20.12
C LEU A 310 -13.65 -6.15 19.20
N TYR A 311 -12.65 -6.86 19.71
CA TYR A 311 -11.92 -7.89 18.97
C TYR A 311 -12.86 -9.01 18.52
N LYS A 312 -13.71 -9.49 19.43
CA LYS A 312 -14.71 -10.51 19.14
C LYS A 312 -15.72 -10.06 18.07
N ARG A 313 -16.22 -8.83 18.17
CA ARG A 313 -17.15 -8.28 17.16
C ARG A 313 -16.53 -8.17 15.77
N LEU A 314 -15.26 -7.75 15.68
CA LEU A 314 -14.52 -7.77 14.41
C LEU A 314 -14.34 -9.21 13.90
N ASN A 315 -13.98 -10.16 14.76
CA ASN A 315 -13.85 -11.57 14.41
C ASN A 315 -15.17 -12.17 13.87
N ASP A 316 -16.29 -11.91 14.53
CA ASP A 316 -17.62 -12.40 14.13
C ASP A 316 -18.10 -11.74 12.82
N TYR A 317 -17.75 -10.46 12.59
CA TYR A 317 -17.95 -9.80 11.31
C TYR A 317 -17.13 -10.47 10.19
N LEU A 318 -15.83 -10.73 10.41
CA LEU A 318 -14.95 -11.33 9.40
C LEU A 318 -15.43 -12.73 9.00
N LYS A 319 -15.87 -13.54 9.96
CA LYS A 319 -16.52 -14.84 9.70
C LYS A 319 -17.76 -14.70 8.82
N SER A 320 -18.64 -13.76 9.16
CA SER A 320 -19.89 -13.52 8.42
C SER A 320 -19.63 -13.04 6.99
N HIS A 321 -18.63 -12.17 6.80
CA HIS A 321 -18.18 -11.70 5.50
C HIS A 321 -17.58 -12.84 4.67
N LEU A 322 -16.65 -13.62 5.23
CA LEU A 322 -16.02 -14.74 4.54
C LEU A 322 -17.03 -15.85 4.20
N ALA A 323 -18.02 -16.13 5.04
CA ALA A 323 -19.09 -17.07 4.71
C ALA A 323 -19.88 -16.64 3.45
N SER A 324 -20.11 -15.34 3.26
CA SER A 324 -20.73 -14.83 2.03
C SER A 324 -19.80 -14.92 0.82
N VAL A 325 -18.49 -14.66 0.98
CA VAL A 325 -17.50 -14.76 -0.10
C VAL A 325 -17.31 -16.22 -0.52
N HIS A 326 -17.27 -17.14 0.44
CA HIS A 326 -17.20 -18.59 0.23
C HIS A 326 -18.40 -19.12 -0.55
N ALA A 327 -19.61 -18.70 -0.16
CA ALA A 327 -20.86 -19.09 -0.84
C ALA A 327 -20.92 -18.65 -2.31
N GLU A 328 -20.23 -17.57 -2.69
CA GLU A 328 -20.03 -17.19 -4.09
C GLU A 328 -18.87 -17.97 -4.74
N MET A 329 -17.75 -18.16 -4.03
CA MET A 329 -16.57 -18.88 -4.54
C MET A 329 -16.90 -20.30 -5.02
N VAL A 330 -17.71 -21.06 -4.25
CA VAL A 330 -18.08 -22.44 -4.58
C VAL A 330 -18.97 -22.58 -5.83
N LYS A 331 -19.40 -21.47 -6.45
CA LYS A 331 -20.12 -21.46 -7.74
C LYS A 331 -19.18 -21.45 -8.95
N HIS A 332 -17.87 -21.30 -8.74
CA HIS A 332 -16.86 -21.22 -9.78
C HIS A 332 -16.00 -22.50 -9.82
N SER A 333 -15.46 -22.84 -10.99
CA SER A 333 -14.46 -23.90 -11.18
C SER A 333 -13.27 -23.39 -11.99
N ASP A 334 -12.16 -24.14 -11.95
CA ASP A 334 -10.98 -23.95 -12.81
C ASP A 334 -10.46 -22.49 -12.85
N GLU A 335 -10.19 -21.92 -14.02
CA GLU A 335 -9.68 -20.57 -14.20
C GLU A 335 -10.61 -19.48 -13.65
N ALA A 336 -11.93 -19.72 -13.65
CA ALA A 336 -12.90 -18.80 -13.05
C ALA A 336 -12.81 -18.81 -11.51
N LEU A 337 -12.57 -19.99 -10.92
CA LEU A 337 -12.31 -20.15 -9.48
C LEU A 337 -11.01 -19.45 -9.08
N LEU A 338 -9.93 -19.63 -9.84
CA LEU A 338 -8.66 -18.94 -9.60
C LEU A 338 -8.80 -17.42 -9.71
N SER A 339 -9.45 -16.95 -10.77
CA SER A 339 -9.69 -15.51 -10.98
C SER A 339 -10.53 -14.90 -9.86
N PHE A 340 -11.51 -15.63 -9.34
CA PHE A 340 -12.29 -15.23 -8.16
C PHE A 340 -11.41 -15.22 -6.90
N TYR A 341 -10.73 -16.34 -6.60
CA TYR A 341 -9.87 -16.50 -5.42
C TYR A 341 -8.83 -15.39 -5.32
N ILE A 342 -8.08 -15.13 -6.40
CA ILE A 342 -7.00 -14.13 -6.43
C ILE A 342 -7.58 -12.72 -6.23
N ARG A 343 -8.71 -12.41 -6.87
CA ARG A 343 -9.36 -11.09 -6.72
C ARG A 343 -9.81 -10.85 -5.29
N GLU A 344 -10.45 -11.84 -4.66
CA GLU A 344 -10.92 -11.70 -3.28
C GLU A 344 -9.79 -11.79 -2.26
N TRP A 345 -8.75 -12.60 -2.49
CA TRP A 345 -7.53 -12.63 -1.68
C TRP A 345 -6.85 -11.26 -1.65
N ASN A 346 -6.62 -10.66 -2.82
CA ASN A 346 -5.98 -9.35 -2.92
C ASN A 346 -6.84 -8.25 -2.28
N ARG A 347 -8.18 -8.29 -2.46
CA ARG A 347 -9.11 -7.36 -1.80
C ARG A 347 -9.07 -7.53 -0.27
N TYR A 348 -9.20 -8.76 0.20
CA TYR A 348 -9.34 -9.09 1.62
C TYR A 348 -8.05 -8.82 2.41
N THR A 349 -6.88 -9.17 1.87
CA THR A 349 -5.59 -8.88 2.52
C THR A 349 -5.26 -7.38 2.50
N THR A 350 -5.58 -6.67 1.41
CA THR A 350 -5.48 -5.20 1.37
C THR A 350 -6.38 -4.55 2.42
N ALA A 351 -7.64 -4.99 2.52
CA ALA A 351 -8.59 -4.54 3.53
C ALA A 351 -8.11 -4.87 4.96
N GLY A 352 -7.48 -6.04 5.15
CA GLY A 352 -6.80 -6.42 6.39
C GLY A 352 -5.71 -5.43 6.80
N THR A 353 -4.90 -4.94 5.86
CA THR A 353 -3.89 -3.89 6.14
C THR A 353 -4.53 -2.58 6.59
N TYR A 354 -5.63 -2.14 5.94
CA TYR A 354 -6.37 -0.94 6.35
C TYR A 354 -7.03 -1.10 7.73
N ASN A 355 -7.66 -2.24 7.99
CA ASN A 355 -8.21 -2.58 9.31
C ASN A 355 -7.11 -2.62 10.37
N ASN A 356 -5.94 -3.18 10.07
CA ASN A 356 -4.80 -3.22 11.00
C ASN A 356 -4.31 -1.83 11.40
N HIS A 357 -4.35 -0.86 10.47
CA HIS A 357 -4.07 0.54 10.76
C HIS A 357 -5.18 1.23 11.55
N LEU A 358 -6.44 0.99 11.19
CA LEU A 358 -7.61 1.56 11.87
C LEU A 358 -7.68 1.08 13.34
N PHE A 359 -7.42 -0.20 13.59
CA PHE A 359 -7.41 -0.82 14.91
C PHE A 359 -6.04 -0.79 15.61
N ARG A 360 -5.08 0.04 15.14
CA ARG A 360 -3.71 0.13 15.71
C ARG A 360 -3.68 0.39 17.22
N TYR A 361 -4.65 1.11 17.78
CA TYR A 361 -4.77 1.31 19.22
C TYR A 361 -5.10 0.00 19.97
N LEU A 362 -6.05 -0.79 19.46
CA LEU A 362 -6.42 -2.09 20.01
C LEU A 362 -5.22 -3.05 19.96
N ASN A 363 -4.51 -3.11 18.83
CA ASN A 363 -3.27 -3.88 18.68
C ASN A 363 -2.23 -3.52 19.75
N ARG A 364 -1.95 -2.22 19.91
CA ARG A 364 -0.90 -1.71 20.81
C ARG A 364 -1.18 -1.95 22.29
N HIS A 365 -2.44 -1.85 22.71
CA HIS A 365 -2.79 -1.75 24.14
C HIS A 365 -3.56 -2.95 24.68
N TRP A 366 -4.36 -3.63 23.86
CA TRP A 366 -5.09 -4.84 24.25
C TRP A 366 -4.40 -6.08 23.69
N VAL A 367 -4.39 -6.29 22.36
CA VAL A 367 -3.85 -7.52 21.72
C VAL A 367 -2.45 -7.85 22.24
N LYS A 368 -1.52 -6.88 22.22
CA LYS A 368 -0.16 -7.11 22.71
C LYS A 368 -0.15 -7.67 24.15
N ARG A 369 -1.00 -7.16 25.03
CA ARG A 369 -1.09 -7.61 26.42
C ARG A 369 -1.63 -9.04 26.51
N GLU A 370 -2.66 -9.38 25.74
CA GLU A 370 -3.22 -10.73 25.71
C GLU A 370 -2.16 -11.76 25.25
N ILE A 371 -1.34 -11.38 24.27
CA ILE A 371 -0.18 -12.17 23.81
C ILE A 371 0.90 -12.25 24.91
N ASP A 372 1.26 -11.13 25.54
CA ASP A 372 2.23 -11.09 26.66
C ASP A 372 1.73 -11.90 27.89
N GLU A 373 0.41 -12.03 28.08
CA GLU A 373 -0.26 -12.87 29.09
C GLU A 373 -0.39 -14.35 28.65
N GLY A 374 0.06 -14.70 27.44
CA GLY A 374 0.16 -16.07 26.93
C GLY A 374 -1.09 -16.61 26.23
N LYS A 375 -2.07 -15.78 25.86
CA LYS A 375 -3.24 -16.21 25.07
C LYS A 375 -2.84 -16.46 23.61
N LYS A 376 -2.81 -17.73 23.21
CA LYS A 376 -2.40 -18.16 21.86
C LYS A 376 -3.42 -17.86 20.77
N ASP A 377 -4.71 -17.79 21.12
CA ASP A 377 -5.81 -17.58 20.16
C ASP A 377 -6.03 -16.09 19.81
N ILE A 378 -5.14 -15.20 20.27
CA ILE A 378 -5.21 -13.75 20.05
C ILE A 378 -4.07 -13.29 19.15
N TYR A 379 -4.45 -12.70 18.02
CA TYR A 379 -3.58 -12.24 16.95
C TYR A 379 -3.74 -10.74 16.75
N ASP A 380 -2.72 -10.04 16.24
CA ASP A 380 -2.92 -8.68 15.71
C ASP A 380 -3.93 -8.68 14.57
N ILE A 381 -4.54 -7.51 14.29
CA ILE A 381 -5.66 -7.45 13.35
C ILE A 381 -5.28 -7.90 11.93
N TYR A 382 -4.03 -7.73 11.46
CA TYR A 382 -3.65 -8.26 10.14
C TYR A 382 -3.55 -9.79 10.18
N THR A 383 -2.85 -10.34 11.17
CA THR A 383 -2.72 -11.79 11.34
C THR A 383 -4.07 -12.46 11.59
N LEU A 384 -5.01 -11.80 12.29
CA LEU A 384 -6.40 -12.26 12.44
C LEU A 384 -7.09 -12.42 11.08
N HIS A 385 -6.90 -11.51 10.12
CA HIS A 385 -7.47 -11.69 8.77
C HIS A 385 -6.88 -12.94 8.10
N LEU A 386 -5.57 -13.17 8.20
CA LEU A 386 -4.94 -14.37 7.62
C LEU A 386 -5.44 -15.66 8.28
N VAL A 387 -5.60 -15.69 9.62
CA VAL A 387 -6.20 -16.82 10.35
C VAL A 387 -7.65 -17.06 9.93
N ARG A 388 -8.47 -16.01 9.83
CA ARG A 388 -9.86 -16.10 9.33
C ARG A 388 -9.91 -16.64 7.90
N TRP A 389 -9.03 -16.18 7.00
CA TRP A 389 -8.94 -16.74 5.65
C TRP A 389 -8.52 -18.22 5.66
N LYS A 390 -7.56 -18.60 6.50
CA LYS A 390 -7.10 -19.99 6.66
C LYS A 390 -8.25 -20.91 7.10
N GLU A 391 -9.01 -20.51 8.11
CA GLU A 391 -10.12 -21.30 8.67
C GLU A 391 -11.37 -21.29 7.79
N ASP A 392 -11.86 -20.10 7.41
CA ASP A 392 -13.21 -19.91 6.87
C ASP A 392 -13.25 -19.96 5.32
N MET A 393 -12.12 -19.75 4.63
CA MET A 393 -12.02 -19.88 3.16
C MET A 393 -11.18 -21.08 2.74
N PHE A 394 -9.90 -21.10 3.14
CA PHE A 394 -8.90 -22.04 2.64
C PHE A 394 -9.22 -23.49 3.04
N GLY A 395 -9.63 -23.73 4.30
CA GLY A 395 -9.82 -25.08 4.85
C GLY A 395 -10.80 -25.99 4.11
N THR A 396 -11.64 -25.46 3.23
CA THR A 396 -12.58 -26.23 2.39
C THR A 396 -12.41 -26.04 0.87
N THR A 397 -11.58 -25.08 0.44
CA THR A 397 -11.42 -24.72 -0.98
C THR A 397 -10.01 -24.95 -1.53
N GLN A 398 -9.02 -25.16 -0.65
CA GLN A 398 -7.62 -25.38 -0.97
C GLN A 398 -7.38 -26.45 -2.05
N ASN A 399 -8.10 -27.57 -2.00
CA ASN A 399 -7.95 -28.65 -2.99
C ASN A 399 -8.43 -28.18 -4.38
N ALA A 400 -9.62 -27.58 -4.47
CA ALA A 400 -10.16 -27.10 -5.75
C ALA A 400 -9.34 -25.94 -6.36
N VAL A 401 -8.76 -25.07 -5.51
CA VAL A 401 -7.80 -24.05 -5.94
C VAL A 401 -6.52 -24.68 -6.45
N MET A 402 -6.01 -25.72 -5.78
CA MET A 402 -4.80 -26.42 -6.22
C MET A 402 -5.03 -27.20 -7.52
N ASP A 403 -6.14 -27.93 -7.65
CA ASP A 403 -6.51 -28.65 -8.88
C ASP A 403 -6.56 -27.71 -10.09
N ALA A 404 -7.13 -26.51 -9.92
CA ALA A 404 -7.13 -25.49 -10.97
C ALA A 404 -5.72 -24.96 -11.32
N VAL A 405 -4.81 -24.84 -10.34
CA VAL A 405 -3.39 -24.55 -10.61
C VAL A 405 -2.74 -25.69 -11.38
N LEU A 406 -2.99 -26.94 -11.01
CA LEU A 406 -2.45 -28.11 -11.70
C LEU A 406 -2.92 -28.17 -13.17
N HIS A 407 -4.19 -27.87 -13.44
CA HIS A 407 -4.71 -27.74 -14.81
C HIS A 407 -3.97 -26.66 -15.62
N LEU A 408 -3.67 -25.49 -15.04
CA LEU A 408 -2.86 -24.46 -15.72
C LEU A 408 -1.42 -24.93 -15.99
N VAL A 409 -0.78 -25.60 -15.03
CA VAL A 409 0.58 -26.13 -15.20
C VAL A 409 0.62 -27.20 -16.29
N GLU A 410 -0.38 -28.09 -16.34
CA GLU A 410 -0.51 -29.10 -17.39
C GLU A 410 -0.68 -28.49 -18.78
N LYS A 411 -1.57 -27.49 -18.93
CA LYS A 411 -1.69 -26.68 -20.16
C LYS A 411 -0.34 -26.11 -20.59
N GLN A 412 0.43 -25.53 -19.66
CA GLN A 412 1.75 -24.99 -19.98
C GLN A 412 2.74 -26.08 -20.43
N ARG A 413 2.74 -27.26 -19.80
CA ARG A 413 3.58 -28.41 -20.23
C ARG A 413 3.19 -28.92 -21.61
N ASN A 414 1.91 -28.80 -21.98
CA ASN A 414 1.40 -29.13 -23.31
C ASN A 414 1.65 -28.03 -24.36
N GLY A 415 2.30 -26.92 -23.98
CA GLY A 415 2.70 -25.83 -24.88
C GLY A 415 1.71 -24.68 -25.01
N GLU A 416 0.66 -24.64 -24.17
CA GLU A 416 -0.28 -23.52 -24.13
C GLU A 416 0.29 -22.32 -23.35
N THR A 417 -0.04 -21.10 -23.79
CA THR A 417 0.27 -19.87 -23.05
C THR A 417 -0.69 -19.72 -21.86
N ILE A 418 -0.15 -19.47 -20.67
CA ILE A 418 -0.92 -19.31 -19.43
C ILE A 418 -0.59 -18.00 -18.70
N GLU A 419 -1.53 -17.53 -17.87
CA GLU A 419 -1.34 -16.41 -16.95
C GLU A 419 -0.52 -16.82 -15.72
N GLN A 420 0.81 -16.86 -15.88
CA GLN A 420 1.77 -17.23 -14.82
C GLN A 420 1.58 -16.43 -13.51
N SER A 421 1.10 -15.18 -13.63
CA SER A 421 0.76 -14.29 -12.53
C SER A 421 -0.28 -14.88 -11.56
N GLN A 422 -1.19 -15.73 -12.07
CA GLN A 422 -2.20 -16.38 -11.27
C GLN A 422 -1.59 -17.44 -10.35
N ILE A 423 -0.70 -18.29 -10.89
CA ILE A 423 -0.02 -19.33 -10.11
C ILE A 423 0.84 -18.68 -9.02
N LYS A 424 1.60 -17.63 -9.35
CA LYS A 424 2.42 -16.89 -8.37
C LYS A 424 1.57 -16.31 -7.24
N SER A 425 0.40 -15.74 -7.56
CA SER A 425 -0.54 -15.21 -6.56
C SER A 425 -1.08 -16.29 -5.61
N VAL A 426 -1.33 -17.51 -6.12
CA VAL A 426 -1.75 -18.64 -5.29
C VAL A 426 -0.59 -19.15 -4.41
N VAL A 427 0.62 -19.27 -4.95
CA VAL A 427 1.84 -19.61 -4.18
C VAL A 427 2.03 -18.64 -3.03
N ASP A 428 2.02 -17.33 -3.30
CA ASP A 428 2.19 -16.29 -2.29
C ASP A 428 1.10 -16.33 -1.21
N SER A 429 -0.14 -16.68 -1.60
CA SER A 429 -1.24 -16.88 -0.67
C SER A 429 -1.03 -18.09 0.24
N PHE A 430 -0.67 -19.26 -0.31
CA PHE A 430 -0.45 -20.48 0.47
C PHE A 430 0.74 -20.34 1.44
N VAL A 431 1.77 -19.57 1.05
CA VAL A 431 2.89 -19.19 1.92
C VAL A 431 2.43 -18.24 3.04
N SER A 432 1.63 -17.23 2.72
CA SER A 432 1.12 -16.26 3.71
C SER A 432 0.19 -16.87 4.77
N LEU A 433 -0.42 -18.03 4.47
CA LEU A 433 -1.28 -18.77 5.40
C LEU A 433 -0.51 -19.73 6.31
N GLY A 434 0.80 -19.90 6.08
CA GLY A 434 1.70 -20.59 7.00
C GLY A 434 2.02 -19.71 8.22
N ILE A 435 1.12 -19.72 9.21
CA ILE A 435 1.26 -19.00 10.48
C ILE A 435 1.68 -20.00 11.56
N ASP A 436 2.70 -19.68 12.36
CA ASP A 436 3.14 -20.49 13.50
C ASP A 436 2.17 -20.35 14.68
N GLU A 437 1.61 -21.47 15.16
CA GLU A 437 0.62 -21.54 16.25
C GLU A 437 1.22 -21.26 17.65
N GLN A 438 2.54 -21.19 17.76
CA GLN A 438 3.27 -20.89 19.00
C GLN A 438 3.83 -19.46 19.01
N ASP A 439 4.12 -18.91 17.83
CA ASP A 439 4.58 -17.53 17.66
C ASP A 439 4.02 -16.92 16.36
N SER A 440 2.86 -16.26 16.47
CA SER A 440 2.17 -15.67 15.33
C SER A 440 2.94 -14.54 14.60
N THR A 441 4.12 -14.15 15.10
CA THR A 441 5.02 -13.21 14.40
C THR A 441 5.96 -13.92 13.41
N LYS A 442 5.97 -15.26 13.40
CA LYS A 442 6.72 -16.10 12.46
C LYS A 442 5.79 -16.73 11.43
N SER A 443 6.28 -16.82 10.19
CA SER A 443 5.68 -17.68 9.17
C SER A 443 6.37 -19.04 9.10
N THR A 444 5.63 -20.04 8.65
CA THR A 444 6.14 -21.37 8.29
C THR A 444 5.79 -21.68 6.83
N LEU A 445 6.37 -22.75 6.27
CA LEU A 445 6.03 -23.24 4.93
C LEU A 445 5.07 -24.43 4.96
N ASP A 446 4.43 -24.73 6.09
CA ASP A 446 3.71 -26.00 6.25
C ASP A 446 2.44 -26.07 5.41
N VAL A 447 1.70 -24.95 5.30
CA VAL A 447 0.53 -24.85 4.41
C VAL A 447 0.94 -24.99 2.94
N TYR A 448 2.01 -24.31 2.53
CA TYR A 448 2.59 -24.46 1.19
C TYR A 448 3.02 -25.92 0.91
N ARG A 449 3.78 -26.54 1.82
CA ARG A 449 4.28 -27.91 1.68
C ARG A 449 3.16 -28.94 1.52
N VAL A 450 2.15 -28.86 2.38
CA VAL A 450 1.06 -29.85 2.43
C VAL A 450 0.09 -29.68 1.27
N TYR A 451 -0.29 -28.45 0.92
CA TYR A 451 -1.39 -28.19 -0.02
C TYR A 451 -0.94 -27.69 -1.40
N PHE A 452 0.31 -27.26 -1.57
CA PHE A 452 0.87 -26.87 -2.87
C PHE A 452 2.00 -27.82 -3.31
N GLU A 453 3.10 -27.87 -2.54
CA GLU A 453 4.33 -28.58 -2.93
C GLU A 453 4.07 -30.06 -3.19
N LYS A 454 3.47 -30.76 -2.22
CA LYS A 454 3.17 -32.19 -2.34
C LYS A 454 2.22 -32.51 -3.52
N PRO A 455 1.04 -31.87 -3.68
CA PRO A 455 0.19 -32.11 -4.85
C PRO A 455 0.87 -31.75 -6.18
N TYR A 456 1.69 -30.70 -6.22
CA TYR A 456 2.45 -30.32 -7.41
C TYR A 456 3.44 -31.42 -7.83
N LEU A 457 4.20 -31.97 -6.89
CA LEU A 457 5.14 -33.06 -7.15
C LEU A 457 4.41 -34.35 -7.58
N GLU A 458 3.36 -34.76 -6.87
CA GLU A 458 2.56 -35.94 -7.22
C GLU A 458 1.90 -35.84 -8.61
N ALA A 459 1.45 -34.65 -9.01
CA ALA A 459 0.91 -34.42 -10.35
C ALA A 459 2.01 -34.42 -11.43
N THR A 460 3.19 -33.90 -11.09
CA THR A 460 4.37 -33.88 -11.98
C THR A 460 4.88 -35.29 -12.28
N GLU A 461 5.01 -36.13 -11.24
CA GLU A 461 5.37 -37.55 -11.37
C GLU A 461 4.40 -38.28 -12.31
N LYS A 462 3.08 -38.10 -12.09
CA LYS A 462 2.04 -38.71 -12.94
C LYS A 462 2.11 -38.24 -14.39
N TYR A 463 2.30 -36.94 -14.62
CA TYR A 463 2.43 -36.35 -15.96
C TYR A 463 3.62 -36.96 -16.71
N TYR A 464 4.83 -36.90 -16.14
CA TYR A 464 6.02 -37.41 -16.83
C TYR A 464 6.06 -38.94 -16.92
N ALA A 465 5.48 -39.68 -15.97
CA ALA A 465 5.27 -41.12 -16.10
C ALA A 465 4.30 -41.47 -17.24
N GLN A 466 3.30 -40.63 -17.53
CA GLN A 466 2.42 -40.82 -18.69
C GLN A 466 3.11 -40.42 -20.00
N GLU A 467 3.72 -39.23 -20.07
CA GLU A 467 4.39 -38.73 -21.27
C GLU A 467 5.54 -39.66 -21.70
N SER A 468 6.38 -40.12 -20.77
CA SER A 468 7.51 -41.02 -21.06
C SER A 468 7.03 -42.36 -21.63
N ARG A 469 6.02 -43.00 -21.03
CA ARG A 469 5.46 -44.27 -21.51
C ARG A 469 4.84 -44.15 -22.90
N GLN A 470 4.11 -43.06 -23.16
CA GLN A 470 3.53 -42.82 -24.48
C GLN A 470 4.62 -42.55 -25.52
N PHE A 471 5.59 -41.70 -25.19
CA PHE A 471 6.67 -41.34 -26.11
C PHE A 471 7.55 -42.54 -26.48
N LEU A 472 7.92 -43.39 -25.50
CA LEU A 472 8.71 -44.61 -25.71
C LEU A 472 7.98 -45.72 -26.48
N ALA A 473 6.65 -45.66 -26.59
CA ALA A 473 5.89 -46.60 -27.42
C ALA A 473 6.01 -46.30 -28.93
N GLU A 474 6.33 -45.05 -29.29
CA GLU A 474 6.32 -44.54 -30.66
C GLU A 474 7.71 -44.10 -31.17
N ASN A 475 8.66 -43.82 -30.26
CA ASN A 475 9.95 -43.18 -30.56
C ASN A 475 11.14 -44.00 -30.00
N THR A 476 12.34 -43.73 -30.51
CA THR A 476 13.56 -44.40 -30.04
C THR A 476 14.04 -43.88 -28.69
N VAL A 477 14.86 -44.68 -28.00
CA VAL A 477 15.52 -44.27 -26.74
C VAL A 477 16.35 -43.00 -26.91
N VAL A 478 16.99 -42.79 -28.08
CA VAL A 478 17.81 -41.59 -28.35
C VAL A 478 16.95 -40.33 -28.46
N GLU A 479 15.75 -40.43 -29.03
CA GLU A 479 14.78 -39.33 -29.07
C GLU A 479 14.19 -39.07 -27.69
N TYR A 480 13.93 -40.13 -26.91
CA TYR A 480 13.47 -40.01 -25.53
C TYR A 480 14.48 -39.28 -24.65
N MET A 481 15.78 -39.63 -24.70
CA MET A 481 16.81 -38.94 -23.90
C MET A 481 16.85 -37.44 -24.20
N LYS A 482 16.79 -37.04 -25.48
CA LYS A 482 16.74 -35.62 -25.88
C LYS A 482 15.49 -34.91 -25.35
N LYS A 483 14.32 -35.57 -25.41
CA LYS A 483 13.08 -35.00 -24.89
C LYS A 483 13.11 -34.90 -23.36
N ALA A 484 13.67 -35.89 -22.66
CA ALA A 484 13.82 -35.87 -21.21
C ALA A 484 14.76 -34.73 -20.75
N GLU A 485 15.92 -34.56 -21.39
CA GLU A 485 16.83 -33.44 -21.15
C GLU A 485 16.14 -32.08 -21.35
N GLN A 486 15.35 -31.93 -22.43
CA GLN A 486 14.57 -30.72 -22.68
C GLN A 486 13.52 -30.48 -21.57
N ARG A 487 12.75 -31.50 -21.18
CA ARG A 487 11.71 -31.38 -20.14
C ARG A 487 12.29 -31.03 -18.77
N LEU A 488 13.46 -31.55 -18.43
CA LEU A 488 14.18 -31.20 -17.19
C LEU A 488 14.57 -29.72 -17.16
N GLU A 489 15.12 -29.19 -18.25
CA GLU A 489 15.46 -27.75 -18.31
C GLU A 489 14.19 -26.88 -18.34
N GLU A 490 13.12 -27.29 -19.02
CA GLU A 490 11.82 -26.59 -18.98
C GLU A 490 11.24 -26.47 -17.55
N GLU A 491 11.34 -27.51 -16.72
CA GLU A 491 10.91 -27.46 -15.31
C GLU A 491 11.83 -26.58 -14.46
N LYS A 492 13.14 -26.63 -14.71
CA LYS A 492 14.14 -25.81 -14.03
C LYS A 492 13.99 -24.31 -14.36
N GLU A 493 13.67 -23.98 -15.61
CA GLU A 493 13.32 -22.61 -16.02
C GLU A 493 11.96 -22.16 -15.48
N ARG A 494 11.00 -23.08 -15.27
CA ARG A 494 9.66 -22.78 -14.74
C ARG A 494 9.67 -22.35 -13.27
N VAL A 495 10.51 -22.96 -12.42
CA VAL A 495 10.57 -22.63 -10.97
C VAL A 495 10.72 -21.12 -10.69
N PRO A 496 11.73 -20.40 -11.21
CA PRO A 496 11.92 -18.98 -10.90
C PRO A 496 10.85 -18.04 -11.48
N LEU A 497 9.97 -18.51 -12.37
CA LEU A 497 8.90 -17.68 -12.93
C LEU A 497 7.75 -17.47 -11.94
N TYR A 498 7.35 -18.53 -11.23
CA TYR A 498 6.16 -18.47 -10.36
C TYR A 498 6.14 -19.40 -9.14
N LEU A 499 7.18 -20.22 -8.89
CA LEU A 499 7.25 -21.13 -7.74
C LEU A 499 8.23 -20.62 -6.67
N LEU A 500 8.20 -21.24 -5.49
CA LEU A 500 9.25 -21.08 -4.49
C LEU A 500 10.50 -21.87 -4.90
N ASN A 501 11.69 -21.30 -4.69
CA ASN A 501 12.95 -21.92 -5.07
C ASN A 501 13.24 -23.22 -4.27
N GLU A 502 12.63 -23.34 -3.08
CA GLU A 502 12.66 -24.53 -2.23
C GLU A 502 12.16 -25.79 -2.95
N ILE A 503 11.22 -25.67 -3.91
CA ILE A 503 10.72 -26.82 -4.68
C ILE A 503 11.73 -27.34 -5.71
N MET A 504 12.78 -26.57 -6.06
CA MET A 504 13.71 -26.92 -7.13
C MET A 504 14.33 -28.31 -6.94
N THR A 505 14.88 -28.58 -5.76
CA THR A 505 15.55 -29.87 -5.47
C THR A 505 14.58 -31.07 -5.48
N PRO A 506 13.43 -31.04 -4.77
CA PRO A 506 12.49 -32.15 -4.85
C PRO A 506 11.82 -32.28 -6.23
N LEU A 507 11.61 -31.18 -6.97
CA LEU A 507 11.06 -31.20 -8.32
C LEU A 507 12.00 -31.89 -9.31
N MET A 508 13.28 -31.50 -9.37
CA MET A 508 14.25 -32.16 -10.26
C MET A 508 14.32 -33.67 -9.97
N LYS A 509 14.40 -34.05 -8.69
CA LYS A 509 14.37 -35.47 -8.26
C LYS A 509 13.07 -36.21 -8.59
N THR A 510 11.96 -35.49 -8.84
CA THR A 510 10.67 -36.08 -9.24
C THR A 510 10.54 -36.22 -10.76
N CYS A 511 11.33 -35.46 -11.52
CA CYS A 511 11.39 -35.52 -12.98
C CYS A 511 12.50 -36.47 -13.50
N GLU A 512 13.55 -36.71 -12.70
CA GLU A 512 14.63 -37.70 -12.91
C GLU A 512 14.18 -39.15 -12.65
#